data_AF-A0A7S1YU33-F1
#
_entry.id   AF-A0A7S1YU33-F1
#
_cell.length_a   1.000
_cell.length_b   1.000
_cell.length_c   1.000
_cell.angle_alpha   90.00
_cell.angle_beta   90.00
_cell.angle_gamma   90.00
#
_symmetry.space_group_name_H-M   'P 1'
#
loop_
_entity.id
_entity.type
_entity.pdbx_description
1 polymer ?
#
loop_
_entity_poly.entity_id
_entity_poly.type
_entity_poly.pdbx_seq_one_letter_code
_entity_poly.pdbx_strand_id
1 'polypeptide(L)'
;DKSAYVCKLSDGAISWLPASEGVVQSNLRDTQGRELFNFADIASAQKKSFNEKSAWFKAVCNHLLADWSDGHIQFNIRSDHLLQDSVQSVMGLPKSDLRKIWRFQFIGNRAIDAGGLKREWFEQVTSKIFDPDVGLWQTSVSNQGCLQIQSASAATLSDDDHLMYYRFTGRVLGKALLDGEHVTKRMVPYMYKYLLGWPVTFADLRLHDNIYYNSLQHFKGMDDVSMLCQTFVTTEDIFGDKQDTELVPGGSSVDV
;
A
#
# COMPACT_ATOMS: atom_id res chain seq x y z
N ASP A 1 10.30 -23.73 -0.49
CA ASP A 1 10.06 -22.95 -1.73
C ASP A 1 11.27 -22.11 -2.09
N LYS A 2 11.90 -22.43 -3.22
CA LYS A 2 13.02 -21.66 -3.80
C LYS A 2 12.55 -20.53 -4.73
N SER A 3 11.26 -20.19 -4.72
CA SER A 3 10.58 -19.37 -5.73
C SER A 3 9.70 -18.28 -5.12
N ALA A 4 10.07 -17.79 -3.93
CA ALA A 4 9.41 -16.64 -3.33
C ALA A 4 10.26 -15.39 -3.59
N TYR A 5 9.61 -14.28 -3.92
CA TYR A 5 10.27 -13.01 -4.20
C TYR A 5 9.77 -11.93 -3.25
N VAL A 6 10.62 -10.96 -2.96
CA VAL A 6 10.28 -9.75 -2.22
C VAL A 6 10.45 -8.52 -3.11
N CYS A 7 9.57 -7.54 -2.93
CA CYS A 7 9.70 -6.24 -3.56
C CYS A 7 10.68 -5.39 -2.74
N LYS A 8 11.72 -4.86 -3.37
CA LYS A 8 12.65 -3.89 -2.81
C LYS A 8 12.43 -2.55 -3.49
N LEU A 9 12.16 -1.53 -2.67
CA LEU A 9 12.12 -0.13 -3.08
C LEU A 9 13.45 0.55 -2.71
N SER A 10 14.20 1.01 -3.71
CA SER A 10 15.43 1.78 -3.51
C SER A 10 15.42 3.02 -4.41
N ASP A 11 15.53 4.20 -3.81
CA ASP A 11 15.58 5.49 -4.52
C ASP A 11 14.43 5.72 -5.52
N GLY A 12 13.25 5.18 -5.22
CA GLY A 12 12.05 5.28 -6.06
C GLY A 12 11.93 4.22 -7.15
N ALA A 13 12.93 3.36 -7.32
CA ALA A 13 12.88 2.21 -8.23
C ALA A 13 12.42 0.95 -7.50
N ILE A 14 11.53 0.19 -8.13
CA ILE A 14 11.05 -1.11 -7.67
C ILE A 14 11.92 -2.20 -8.31
N SER A 15 12.37 -3.14 -7.51
CA SER A 15 13.07 -4.35 -7.95
C SER A 15 12.54 -5.59 -7.22
N TRP A 16 12.59 -6.74 -7.89
CA TRP A 16 12.22 -8.02 -7.29
C TRP A 16 13.47 -8.82 -6.99
N LEU A 17 13.60 -9.28 -5.75
CA LEU A 17 14.73 -10.09 -5.31
C LEU A 17 14.24 -11.45 -4.80
N PRO A 18 15.02 -12.52 -4.96
CA PRO A 18 14.76 -13.77 -4.26
C PRO A 18 14.59 -13.50 -2.76
N ALA A 19 13.62 -14.15 -2.12
CA ALA A 19 13.31 -13.92 -0.71
C ALA A 19 14.51 -14.15 0.22
N SER A 20 15.46 -15.00 -0.17
CA SER A 20 16.73 -15.22 0.54
C SER A 20 17.68 -14.03 0.55
N GLU A 21 17.54 -13.12 -0.42
CA GLU A 21 18.36 -11.90 -0.58
C GLU A 21 17.64 -10.65 -0.06
N GLY A 22 16.36 -10.79 0.29
CA GLY A 22 15.53 -9.74 0.86
C GLY A 22 16.00 -9.31 2.25
N VAL A 23 16.32 -8.03 2.41
CA VAL A 23 16.61 -7.43 3.72
C VAL A 23 15.58 -6.34 3.98
N VAL A 24 14.84 -6.48 5.08
CA VAL A 24 13.96 -5.41 5.60
C VAL A 24 14.82 -4.49 6.46
N GLN A 25 14.80 -3.19 6.18
CA GLN A 25 15.44 -2.19 7.03
C GLN A 25 14.82 -2.26 8.43
N SER A 26 15.65 -2.50 9.44
CA SER A 26 15.21 -2.80 10.81
C SER A 26 15.75 -1.83 11.84
N ASN A 27 16.40 -0.75 11.39
CA ASN A 27 16.93 0.31 12.23
C ASN A 27 16.15 1.60 11.95
N LEU A 28 15.23 1.93 12.85
CA LEU A 28 14.52 3.20 12.79
C LEU A 28 15.08 4.15 13.85
N ARG A 29 15.30 5.41 13.46
CA ARG A 29 15.76 6.46 14.36
C ARG A 29 14.66 7.48 14.61
N ASP A 30 14.62 7.99 15.84
CA ASP A 30 13.74 9.10 16.21
C ASP A 30 14.22 10.44 15.64
N THR A 31 13.51 11.52 15.97
CA THR A 31 13.84 12.89 15.58
C THR A 31 15.19 13.37 16.14
N GLN A 32 15.69 12.76 17.21
CA GLN A 32 16.96 13.05 17.86
C GLN A 32 18.10 12.13 17.38
N GLY A 33 17.82 11.24 16.41
CA GLY A 33 18.79 10.30 15.85
C GLY A 33 19.06 9.06 16.71
N ARG A 34 18.30 8.84 17.79
CA ARG A 34 18.39 7.66 18.65
C ARG A 34 17.74 6.47 17.97
N GLU A 35 18.39 5.32 18.02
CA GLU A 35 17.83 4.06 17.51
C GLU A 35 16.67 3.60 18.40
N LEU A 36 15.49 3.38 17.79
CA LEU A 36 14.26 3.03 18.49
C LEU A 36 14.11 1.53 18.74
N PHE A 37 14.60 0.73 17.81
CA PHE A 37 14.58 -0.72 17.87
C PHE A 37 15.59 -1.28 16.87
N ASN A 38 16.00 -2.52 17.11
CA ASN A 38 16.82 -3.32 16.21
C ASN A 38 16.12 -4.65 15.84
N PHE A 39 16.83 -5.51 15.11
CA PHE A 39 16.32 -6.84 14.72
C PHE A 39 15.89 -7.72 15.90
N ALA A 40 16.60 -7.68 17.04
CA ALA A 40 16.27 -8.49 18.20
C ALA A 40 14.94 -8.06 18.84
N ASP A 41 14.67 -6.75 18.87
CA ASP A 41 13.41 -6.20 19.34
C ASP A 41 12.24 -6.64 18.47
N ILE A 42 12.40 -6.59 17.14
CA ILE A 42 11.41 -7.06 16.18
C ILE A 42 11.15 -8.56 16.36
N ALA A 43 12.21 -9.38 16.47
CA ALA A 43 12.09 -10.83 16.67
C ALA A 43 11.41 -11.18 18.00
N SER A 44 11.65 -10.37 19.04
CA SER A 44 10.95 -10.47 20.32
C SER A 44 9.48 -10.12 20.18
N ALA A 45 9.16 -8.98 19.54
CA ALA A 45 7.79 -8.56 19.28
C ALA A 45 7.01 -9.57 18.43
N GLN A 46 7.65 -10.24 17.46
CA GLN A 46 7.03 -11.25 16.59
C GLN A 46 6.41 -12.41 17.37
N LYS A 47 6.97 -12.78 18.53
CA LYS A 47 6.49 -13.89 19.36
C LYS A 47 5.32 -13.50 20.28
N LYS A 48 5.02 -12.20 20.40
CA LYS A 48 3.95 -11.69 21.27
C LYS A 48 2.56 -11.85 20.64
N SER A 49 1.54 -11.71 21.47
CA SER A 49 0.14 -11.63 21.01
C SER A 49 -0.11 -10.37 20.17
N PHE A 50 -1.23 -10.34 19.42
CA PHE A 50 -1.60 -9.17 18.62
C PHE A 50 -1.71 -7.89 19.47
N ASN A 51 -2.33 -7.97 20.65
CA ASN A 51 -2.52 -6.81 21.52
C ASN A 51 -1.18 -6.25 22.01
N GLU A 52 -0.25 -7.12 22.38
CA GLU A 52 1.09 -6.73 22.80
C GLU A 52 1.92 -6.15 21.64
N LYS A 53 1.80 -6.72 20.44
CA LYS A 53 2.40 -6.16 19.21
C LYS A 53 1.86 -4.77 18.90
N SER A 54 0.55 -4.60 19.00
CA SER A 54 -0.13 -3.31 18.79
C SER A 54 0.32 -2.26 19.80
N ALA A 55 0.41 -2.64 21.08
CA ALA A 55 0.90 -1.75 22.14
C ALA A 55 2.36 -1.35 21.93
N TRP A 56 3.23 -2.31 21.57
CA TRP A 56 4.62 -2.04 21.24
C TRP A 56 4.77 -1.12 20.02
N PHE A 57 4.03 -1.41 18.94
CA PHE A 57 4.04 -0.57 17.73
C PHE A 57 3.59 0.87 18.04
N LYS A 58 2.52 1.04 18.82
CA LYS A 58 2.05 2.38 19.26
C LYS A 58 3.10 3.12 20.08
N ALA A 59 3.81 2.42 20.98
CA ALA A 59 4.89 3.03 21.75
C ALA A 59 6.02 3.52 20.84
N VAL A 60 6.42 2.73 19.84
CA VAL A 60 7.41 3.13 18.83
C VAL A 60 6.92 4.34 18.02
N CYS A 61 5.66 4.33 17.56
CA CYS A 61 5.05 5.45 16.83
C CYS A 61 5.08 6.76 17.64
N ASN A 62 4.84 6.71 18.94
CA ASN A 62 4.90 7.90 19.80
C ASN A 62 6.29 8.56 19.81
N HIS A 63 7.37 7.79 19.68
CA HIS A 63 8.72 8.33 19.57
C HIS A 63 9.06 8.89 18.18
N LEU A 64 8.26 8.58 17.16
CA LEU A 64 8.41 9.11 15.80
C LEU A 64 7.65 10.40 15.58
N LEU A 65 6.64 10.68 16.39
CA LEU A 65 5.91 11.94 16.34
C LEU A 65 6.85 13.10 16.65
N ALA A 66 6.68 14.21 15.94
CA ALA A 66 7.41 15.43 16.25
C ALA A 66 7.00 15.96 17.62
N ASP A 67 7.94 16.62 18.31
CA ASP A 67 7.66 17.19 19.62
C ASP A 67 6.60 18.28 19.50
N TRP A 68 5.79 18.44 20.54
CA TRP A 68 4.72 19.46 20.54
C TRP A 68 5.26 20.88 20.33
N SER A 69 6.51 21.14 20.75
CA SER A 69 7.24 22.38 20.51
C SER A 69 7.49 22.69 19.03
N ASP A 70 7.52 21.67 18.17
CA ASP A 70 7.77 21.82 16.73
C ASP A 70 6.52 22.28 15.96
N GLY A 71 5.41 22.49 16.68
CA GLY A 71 4.16 22.98 16.15
C GLY A 71 3.26 21.90 15.55
N HIS A 72 2.27 22.35 14.79
CA HIS A 72 1.28 21.50 14.13
C HIS A 72 1.04 21.97 12.71
N ILE A 73 0.51 21.08 11.88
CA ILE A 73 0.05 21.41 10.53
C ILE A 73 -1.46 21.66 10.60
N GLN A 74 -1.88 22.85 10.17
CA GLN A 74 -3.28 23.20 10.05
C GLN A 74 -3.72 23.02 8.59
N PHE A 75 -4.66 22.11 8.37
CA PHE A 75 -5.31 21.88 7.09
C PHE A 75 -6.65 22.61 7.05
N ASN A 76 -6.85 23.47 6.06
CA ASN A 76 -8.12 24.11 5.80
C ASN A 76 -8.74 23.44 4.57
N ILE A 77 -9.82 22.71 4.78
CA ILE A 77 -10.42 21.83 3.77
C ILE A 77 -11.80 22.36 3.40
N ARG A 78 -12.09 22.53 2.12
CA ARG A 78 -13.45 22.80 1.67
C ARG A 78 -14.18 21.46 1.52
N SER A 79 -15.34 21.32 2.14
CA SER A 79 -16.08 20.04 2.18
C SER A 79 -16.44 19.52 0.77
N ASP A 80 -16.75 20.44 -0.14
CA ASP A 80 -17.05 20.18 -1.55
C ASP A 80 -15.81 19.76 -2.37
N HIS A 81 -14.61 20.19 -1.97
CA HIS A 81 -13.32 19.86 -2.61
C HIS A 81 -12.41 18.99 -1.72
N LEU A 82 -13.00 18.19 -0.82
CA LEU A 82 -12.28 17.44 0.21
C LEU A 82 -11.05 16.70 -0.34
N LEU A 83 -11.21 15.95 -1.43
CA LEU A 83 -10.13 15.10 -1.94
C LEU A 83 -9.02 15.95 -2.57
N GLN A 84 -9.36 16.92 -3.43
CA GLN A 84 -8.36 17.78 -4.07
C GLN A 84 -7.56 18.60 -3.05
N ASP A 85 -8.25 19.26 -2.10
CA ASP A 85 -7.59 20.08 -1.07
C ASP A 85 -6.69 19.22 -0.18
N SER A 86 -7.11 17.99 0.12
CA SER A 86 -6.32 17.04 0.91
C SER A 86 -5.07 16.58 0.19
N VAL A 87 -5.19 16.21 -1.09
CA VAL A 87 -4.05 15.76 -1.91
C VAL A 87 -3.04 16.89 -2.05
N GLN A 88 -3.48 18.09 -2.44
CA GLN A 88 -2.60 19.23 -2.60
C GLN A 88 -1.85 19.55 -1.30
N SER A 89 -2.57 19.60 -0.17
CA SER A 89 -1.98 19.96 1.11
C SER A 89 -1.01 18.90 1.63
N VAL A 90 -1.39 17.62 1.62
CA VAL A 90 -0.56 16.52 2.15
C VAL A 90 0.65 16.26 1.25
N MET A 91 0.48 16.36 -0.07
CA MET A 91 1.59 16.14 -1.01
C MET A 91 2.61 17.28 -0.97
N GLY A 92 2.17 18.51 -0.70
CA GLY A 92 3.03 19.68 -0.51
C GLY A 92 3.88 19.66 0.78
N LEU A 93 3.58 18.78 1.74
CA LEU A 93 4.34 18.70 2.98
C LEU A 93 5.76 18.14 2.77
N PRO A 94 6.78 18.73 3.43
CA PRO A 94 8.09 18.12 3.54
C PRO A 94 8.02 16.89 4.46
N LYS A 95 8.98 15.97 4.31
CA LYS A 95 9.03 14.70 5.07
C LYS A 95 9.05 14.91 6.59
N SER A 96 9.69 15.99 7.07
CA SER A 96 9.74 16.37 8.49
C SER A 96 8.35 16.66 9.07
N ASP A 97 7.45 17.24 8.27
CA ASP A 97 6.14 17.72 8.72
C ASP A 97 5.07 16.62 8.70
N LEU A 98 5.32 15.53 7.97
CA LEU A 98 4.43 14.35 7.99
C LEU A 98 4.30 13.74 9.39
N ARG A 99 5.31 13.92 10.25
CA ARG A 99 5.35 13.42 11.63
C ARG A 99 4.75 14.40 12.66
N LYS A 100 4.45 15.64 12.26
CA LYS A 100 3.81 16.62 13.14
C LYS A 100 2.34 16.28 13.41
N ILE A 101 1.77 16.89 14.43
CA ILE A 101 0.33 16.79 14.70
C ILE A 101 -0.43 17.48 13.57
N TRP A 102 -1.45 16.80 13.02
CA TRP A 102 -2.32 17.35 11.98
C TRP A 102 -3.64 17.82 12.60
N ARG A 103 -4.00 19.06 12.33
CA ARG A 103 -5.28 19.68 12.72
C ARG A 103 -6.05 20.06 11.48
N PHE A 104 -7.37 19.96 11.56
CA PHE A 104 -8.27 20.17 10.44
C PHE A 104 -9.29 21.25 10.77
N GLN A 105 -9.61 22.06 9.78
CA GLN A 105 -10.71 23.01 9.80
C GLN A 105 -11.47 22.88 8.48
N PHE A 106 -12.76 22.59 8.57
CA PHE A 106 -13.62 22.59 7.39
C PHE A 106 -14.14 24.01 7.14
N ILE A 107 -13.86 24.54 5.94
CA ILE A 107 -14.29 25.89 5.52
C ILE A 107 -15.78 25.85 5.22
N GLY A 108 -16.55 26.80 5.79
CA GLY A 108 -18.00 26.92 5.55
C GLY A 108 -18.88 26.12 6.52
N ASN A 109 -18.30 25.25 7.36
CA ASN A 109 -19.04 24.52 8.39
C ASN A 109 -19.03 25.28 9.74
N ARG A 110 -20.23 25.53 10.27
CA ARG A 110 -20.47 25.99 11.66
C ARG A 110 -20.39 24.77 12.60
N ALA A 111 -19.20 24.25 12.88
CA ALA A 111 -19.08 23.21 13.91
C ALA A 111 -17.85 23.46 14.78
N ILE A 112 -18.16 23.94 16.00
CA ILE A 112 -17.28 24.05 17.15
C ILE A 112 -17.22 22.65 17.77
N ASP A 113 -16.49 21.73 17.15
CA ASP A 113 -16.18 20.43 17.77
C ASP A 113 -14.72 20.07 17.52
N ALA A 114 -13.85 20.67 18.33
CA ALA A 114 -12.41 20.60 18.20
C ALA A 114 -11.82 19.18 18.38
N GLY A 115 -12.61 18.19 18.81
CA GLY A 115 -12.14 16.84 19.11
C GLY A 115 -12.32 15.80 17.99
N GLY A 116 -13.18 16.06 17.00
CA GLY A 116 -13.63 15.05 16.03
C GLY A 116 -13.16 15.24 14.58
N LEU A 117 -12.76 16.45 14.20
CA LEU A 117 -12.53 16.81 12.80
C LEU A 117 -11.44 15.99 12.11
N LYS A 118 -10.44 15.55 12.86
CA LYS A 118 -9.39 14.69 12.34
C LYS A 118 -9.92 13.31 11.96
N ARG A 119 -10.67 12.68 12.87
CA ARG A 119 -11.28 11.36 12.64
C ARG A 119 -12.27 11.43 11.48
N GLU A 120 -13.08 12.49 11.46
CA GLU A 120 -14.03 12.77 10.38
C GLU A 120 -13.30 12.93 9.03
N TRP A 121 -12.20 13.70 8.99
CA TRP A 121 -11.39 13.84 7.80
C TRP A 121 -10.83 12.50 7.32
N PHE A 122 -10.27 11.67 8.21
CA PHE A 122 -9.78 10.34 7.85
C PHE A 122 -10.86 9.46 7.25
N GLU A 123 -12.05 9.44 7.86
CA GLU A 123 -13.20 8.68 7.38
C GLU A 123 -13.62 9.13 5.98
N GLN A 124 -13.84 10.44 5.79
CA GLN A 124 -14.30 10.96 4.50
C GLN A 124 -13.24 10.83 3.40
N VAL A 125 -11.98 11.18 3.69
CA VAL A 125 -10.91 11.16 2.68
C VAL A 125 -10.57 9.73 2.26
N THR A 126 -10.55 8.78 3.20
CA THR A 126 -10.33 7.38 2.87
C THR A 126 -11.54 6.79 2.15
N SER A 127 -12.77 7.19 2.50
CA SER A 127 -13.94 6.77 1.74
C SER A 127 -13.87 7.23 0.28
N LYS A 128 -13.48 8.49 0.02
CA LYS A 128 -13.35 9.02 -1.35
C LYS A 128 -12.20 8.37 -2.13
N ILE A 129 -11.00 8.26 -1.55
CA ILE A 129 -9.83 7.77 -2.31
C ILE A 129 -9.92 6.28 -2.65
N PHE A 130 -10.62 5.49 -1.82
CA PHE A 130 -10.87 4.07 -2.04
C PHE A 130 -12.16 3.80 -2.82
N ASP A 131 -12.86 4.84 -3.27
CA ASP A 131 -14.03 4.70 -4.12
C ASP A 131 -13.60 4.18 -5.50
N PRO A 132 -14.14 3.05 -5.98
CA PRO A 132 -13.82 2.53 -7.31
C PRO A 132 -14.11 3.53 -8.44
N ASP A 133 -15.06 4.46 -8.25
CA ASP A 133 -15.40 5.48 -9.25
C ASP A 133 -14.27 6.50 -9.47
N VAL A 134 -13.30 6.59 -8.55
CA VAL A 134 -12.08 7.39 -8.74
C VAL A 134 -11.11 6.72 -9.71
N GLY A 135 -11.23 5.41 -9.96
CA GLY A 135 -10.40 4.68 -10.92
C GLY A 135 -9.03 4.21 -10.40
N LEU A 136 -8.79 4.33 -9.09
CA LEU A 136 -7.54 3.85 -8.44
C LEU A 136 -7.68 2.45 -7.84
N TRP A 137 -8.88 2.11 -7.39
CA TRP A 137 -9.12 0.86 -6.69
C TRP A 137 -10.24 0.12 -7.38
N GLN A 138 -10.19 -1.19 -7.28
CA GLN A 138 -11.28 -2.06 -7.72
C GLN A 138 -11.55 -3.12 -6.66
N THR A 139 -12.79 -3.57 -6.62
CA THR A 139 -13.19 -4.68 -5.75
C THR A 139 -12.45 -5.95 -6.19
N SER A 140 -11.91 -6.69 -5.23
CA SER A 140 -11.23 -7.94 -5.53
C SER A 140 -12.21 -9.00 -6.04
N VAL A 141 -11.83 -9.69 -7.11
CA VAL A 141 -12.62 -10.78 -7.72
C VAL A 141 -12.80 -11.94 -6.73
N SER A 142 -11.79 -12.23 -5.92
CA SER A 142 -11.79 -13.34 -4.97
C SER A 142 -12.48 -13.01 -3.63
N ASN A 143 -12.58 -11.71 -3.27
CA ASN A 143 -13.16 -11.26 -2.01
C ASN A 143 -13.76 -9.85 -2.14
N GLN A 144 -15.08 -9.80 -2.30
CA GLN A 144 -15.83 -8.54 -2.48
C GLN A 144 -15.73 -7.56 -1.31
N GLY A 145 -15.26 -8.00 -0.13
CA GLY A 145 -15.03 -7.16 1.03
C GLY A 145 -13.66 -6.47 1.07
N CYS A 146 -12.82 -6.70 0.06
CA CYS A 146 -11.46 -6.19 -0.08
C CYS A 146 -11.27 -5.46 -1.42
N LEU A 147 -10.39 -4.46 -1.40
CA LEU A 147 -9.98 -3.69 -2.57
C LEU A 147 -8.58 -4.12 -3.04
N GLN A 148 -8.34 -3.99 -4.34
CA GLN A 148 -7.03 -4.14 -4.98
C GLN A 148 -6.76 -2.94 -5.89
N ILE A 149 -5.49 -2.76 -6.25
CA ILE A 149 -5.05 -1.74 -7.21
C ILE A 149 -5.76 -1.95 -8.55
N GLN A 150 -6.19 -0.86 -9.17
CA GLN A 150 -6.66 -0.87 -10.56
C GLN A 150 -5.44 -0.81 -11.49
N SER A 151 -5.15 -1.92 -12.19
CA SER A 151 -4.01 -2.00 -13.13
C SER A 151 -4.15 -0.95 -14.24
N ALA A 152 -5.39 -0.67 -14.67
CA ALA A 152 -5.71 0.33 -15.68
C ALA A 152 -5.81 1.79 -15.16
N SER A 153 -5.34 2.06 -13.93
CA SER A 153 -5.53 3.39 -13.29
C SER A 153 -4.87 4.54 -14.05
N ALA A 154 -3.75 4.26 -14.72
CA ALA A 154 -3.07 5.16 -15.66
C ALA A 154 -4.01 5.64 -16.80
N ALA A 155 -4.80 4.72 -17.37
CA ALA A 155 -5.74 5.05 -18.45
C ALA A 155 -6.95 5.87 -17.95
N THR A 156 -7.29 5.81 -16.65
CA THR A 156 -8.43 6.56 -16.08
C THR A 156 -8.04 7.98 -15.62
N LEU A 157 -6.86 8.16 -15.03
CA LEU A 157 -6.46 9.44 -14.40
C LEU A 157 -5.24 10.11 -15.05
N SER A 158 -4.60 9.49 -16.05
CA SER A 158 -3.24 9.78 -16.56
C SER A 158 -2.09 9.24 -15.69
N ASP A 159 -0.94 8.97 -16.32
CA ASP A 159 0.24 8.31 -15.73
C ASP A 159 0.88 9.06 -14.55
N ASP A 160 0.85 10.38 -14.54
CA ASP A 160 1.47 11.14 -13.43
C ASP A 160 0.50 11.30 -12.25
N ASP A 161 -0.78 11.52 -12.54
CA ASP A 161 -1.78 11.79 -11.52
C ASP A 161 -2.10 10.55 -10.68
N HIS A 162 -2.29 9.37 -11.30
CA HIS A 162 -2.63 8.17 -10.52
C HIS A 162 -1.51 7.79 -9.52
N LEU A 163 -0.23 7.96 -9.90
CA LEU A 163 0.91 7.73 -9.01
C LEU A 163 0.95 8.74 -7.85
N MET A 164 0.62 10.02 -8.12
CA MET A 164 0.48 11.02 -7.07
C MET A 164 -0.61 10.61 -6.07
N TYR A 165 -1.75 10.13 -6.54
CA TYR A 165 -2.84 9.66 -5.68
C TYR A 165 -2.45 8.43 -4.85
N TYR A 166 -1.79 7.42 -5.42
CA TYR A 166 -1.29 6.28 -4.63
C TYR A 166 -0.27 6.72 -3.58
N ARG A 167 0.62 7.65 -3.92
CA ARG A 167 1.58 8.22 -2.97
C ARG A 167 0.87 8.98 -1.85
N PHE A 168 -0.17 9.74 -2.18
CA PHE A 168 -1.05 10.37 -1.21
C PHE A 168 -1.72 9.33 -0.30
N THR A 169 -2.32 8.28 -0.85
CA THR A 169 -2.92 7.18 -0.06
C THR A 169 -1.90 6.56 0.89
N GLY A 170 -0.67 6.31 0.43
CA GLY A 170 0.42 5.81 1.27
C GLY A 170 0.75 6.76 2.44
N ARG A 171 0.82 8.07 2.21
CA ARG A 171 1.03 9.07 3.28
C ARG A 171 -0.12 9.08 4.27
N VAL A 172 -1.37 9.03 3.80
CA VAL A 172 -2.57 9.01 4.65
C VAL A 172 -2.62 7.74 5.50
N LEU A 173 -2.41 6.56 4.91
CA LEU A 173 -2.37 5.29 5.65
C LEU A 173 -1.24 5.25 6.67
N GLY A 174 -0.05 5.72 6.29
CA GLY A 174 1.09 5.83 7.20
C GLY A 174 0.79 6.77 8.37
N LYS A 175 0.15 7.91 8.09
CA LYS A 175 -0.28 8.85 9.13
C LYS A 175 -1.37 8.27 10.02
N ALA A 176 -2.33 7.54 9.47
CA ALA A 176 -3.36 6.86 10.24
C ALA A 176 -2.75 5.86 11.24
N LEU A 177 -1.77 5.06 10.79
CA LEU A 177 -1.04 4.14 11.66
C LEU A 177 -0.24 4.87 12.75
N LEU A 178 0.46 5.94 12.39
CA LEU A 178 1.27 6.74 13.33
C LEU A 178 0.41 7.37 14.42
N ASP A 179 -0.77 7.86 14.05
CA ASP A 179 -1.67 8.58 14.94
C ASP A 179 -2.68 7.67 15.65
N GLY A 180 -2.76 6.39 15.29
CA GLY A 180 -3.74 5.44 15.82
C GLY A 180 -5.17 5.67 15.30
N GLU A 181 -5.32 6.25 14.12
CA GLU A 181 -6.62 6.44 13.46
C GLU A 181 -7.06 5.18 12.72
N HIS A 182 -8.38 4.95 12.66
CA HIS A 182 -8.95 3.78 11.99
C HIS A 182 -9.28 4.08 10.52
N VAL A 183 -8.89 3.17 9.63
CA VAL A 183 -9.31 3.15 8.23
C VAL A 183 -10.19 1.92 8.00
N THR A 184 -11.42 2.13 7.53
CA THR A 184 -12.43 1.06 7.43
C THR A 184 -12.29 0.20 6.17
N LYS A 185 -11.66 0.75 5.14
CA LYS A 185 -11.43 0.06 3.87
C LYS A 185 -10.33 -0.99 4.03
N ARG A 186 -10.55 -2.19 3.49
CA ARG A 186 -9.64 -3.33 3.57
C ARG A 186 -9.01 -3.57 2.21
N MET A 187 -7.71 -3.80 2.19
CA MET A 187 -7.01 -4.27 1.00
C MET A 187 -6.96 -5.79 1.01
N VAL A 188 -6.72 -6.37 -0.16
CA VAL A 188 -6.42 -7.79 -0.30
C VAL A 188 -5.15 -8.19 0.47
N PRO A 189 -5.08 -9.40 1.07
CA PRO A 189 -4.00 -9.77 1.98
C PRO A 189 -2.59 -9.67 1.39
N TYR A 190 -2.41 -10.00 0.11
CA TYR A 190 -1.11 -9.96 -0.56
C TYR A 190 -0.54 -8.53 -0.67
N MET A 191 -1.39 -7.49 -0.65
CA MET A 191 -0.90 -6.11 -0.61
C MET A 191 -0.17 -5.78 0.69
N TYR A 192 -0.62 -6.32 1.82
CA TYR A 192 0.09 -6.15 3.09
C TYR A 192 1.45 -6.87 3.07
N LYS A 193 1.61 -7.94 2.29
CA LYS A 193 2.92 -8.57 2.08
C LYS A 193 3.88 -7.61 1.38
N TYR A 194 3.44 -6.89 0.35
CA TYR A 194 4.26 -5.85 -0.27
C TYR A 194 4.68 -4.77 0.72
N LEU A 195 3.77 -4.29 1.58
CA LEU A 195 4.09 -3.29 2.60
C LEU A 195 5.10 -3.79 3.64
N LEU A 196 5.05 -5.08 3.98
CA LEU A 196 5.94 -5.70 4.96
C LEU A 196 7.29 -6.15 4.35
N GLY A 197 7.46 -6.07 3.02
CA GLY A 197 8.56 -6.74 2.33
C GLY A 197 8.52 -8.26 2.51
N TRP A 198 7.33 -8.82 2.74
CA TRP A 198 7.13 -10.25 2.97
C TRP A 198 7.06 -11.01 1.63
N PRO A 199 7.61 -12.23 1.54
CA PRO A 199 7.61 -12.96 0.28
C PRO A 199 6.20 -13.25 -0.25
N VAL A 200 6.00 -12.95 -1.52
CA VAL A 200 4.83 -13.38 -2.29
C VAL A 200 5.12 -14.73 -2.91
N THR A 201 4.19 -15.65 -2.75
CA THR A 201 4.30 -17.03 -3.24
C THR A 201 3.16 -17.35 -4.19
N PHE A 202 3.31 -18.46 -4.92
CA PHE A 202 2.26 -18.95 -5.81
C PHE A 202 0.91 -19.15 -5.10
N ALA A 203 0.90 -19.49 -3.81
CA ALA A 203 -0.34 -19.65 -3.04
C ALA A 203 -1.11 -18.33 -2.82
N ASP A 204 -0.43 -17.18 -2.88
CA ASP A 204 -1.07 -15.87 -2.77
C ASP A 204 -1.90 -15.53 -4.00
N LEU A 205 -1.58 -16.12 -5.16
CA LEU A 205 -2.34 -15.92 -6.39
C LEU A 205 -3.80 -16.34 -6.22
N ARG A 206 -4.06 -17.34 -5.38
CA ARG A 206 -5.43 -17.76 -5.01
C ARG A 206 -6.26 -16.62 -4.40
N LEU A 207 -5.61 -15.70 -3.68
CA LEU A 207 -6.24 -14.53 -3.06
C LEU A 207 -6.41 -13.38 -4.07
N HIS A 208 -5.74 -13.42 -5.21
CA HIS A 208 -5.92 -12.46 -6.29
C HIS A 208 -6.98 -12.96 -7.27
N ASP A 209 -6.74 -14.15 -7.84
CA ASP A 209 -7.61 -14.84 -8.78
C ASP A 209 -7.56 -16.36 -8.52
N ASN A 210 -8.64 -16.89 -7.92
CA ASN A 210 -8.76 -18.31 -7.61
C ASN A 210 -8.93 -19.17 -8.87
N ILE A 211 -9.55 -18.65 -9.93
CA ILE A 211 -9.75 -19.39 -11.18
C ILE A 211 -8.39 -19.56 -11.87
N TYR A 212 -7.65 -18.45 -12.01
CA TYR A 212 -6.32 -18.47 -12.59
C TYR A 212 -5.33 -19.31 -11.78
N TYR A 213 -5.38 -19.24 -10.45
CA TYR A 213 -4.59 -20.11 -9.57
C TYR A 213 -4.86 -21.60 -9.83
N ASN A 214 -6.13 -22.01 -9.95
CA ASN A 214 -6.48 -23.42 -10.20
C ASN A 214 -6.04 -23.88 -11.60
N SER A 215 -6.15 -23.01 -12.61
CA SER A 215 -5.65 -23.27 -13.96
C SER A 215 -4.15 -23.54 -13.94
N LEU A 216 -3.36 -22.67 -13.30
CA LEU A 216 -1.91 -22.84 -13.19
C LEU A 216 -1.50 -24.05 -12.32
N GLN A 217 -2.27 -24.37 -11.27
CA GLN A 217 -2.05 -25.61 -10.51
C GLN A 217 -2.23 -26.85 -11.39
N HIS A 218 -3.25 -26.83 -12.27
CA HIS A 218 -3.47 -27.93 -13.21
C HIS A 218 -2.30 -28.05 -14.19
N PHE A 219 -1.87 -26.94 -14.80
CA PHE A 219 -0.72 -26.92 -15.71
C PHE A 219 0.56 -27.44 -15.04
N LYS A 220 0.80 -27.07 -13.79
CA LYS A 220 1.96 -27.56 -13.01
C LYS A 220 1.94 -29.07 -12.80
N GLY A 221 0.76 -29.71 -12.83
CA GLY A 221 0.61 -31.15 -12.68
C GLY A 221 0.64 -31.94 -13.98
N MET A 222 0.74 -31.28 -15.13
CA MET A 222 0.82 -31.95 -16.44
C MET A 222 2.25 -32.36 -16.76
N ASP A 223 2.41 -33.54 -17.35
CA ASP A 223 3.74 -34.07 -17.74
C ASP A 223 4.27 -33.41 -19.03
N ASP A 224 3.37 -32.96 -19.91
CA ASP A 224 3.69 -32.27 -21.17
C ASP A 224 2.69 -31.13 -21.41
N VAL A 225 3.22 -29.92 -21.55
CA VAL A 225 2.49 -28.67 -21.80
C VAL A 225 2.82 -28.06 -23.16
N SER A 226 3.66 -28.70 -23.97
CA SER A 226 4.13 -28.19 -25.27
C SER A 226 2.97 -27.87 -26.22
N MET A 227 1.87 -28.63 -26.14
CA MET A 227 0.66 -28.42 -26.96
C MET A 227 -0.09 -27.13 -26.63
N LEU A 228 0.20 -26.46 -25.51
CA LEU A 228 -0.41 -25.19 -25.14
C LEU A 228 0.22 -23.99 -25.85
N CYS A 229 1.37 -24.20 -26.54
CA CYS A 229 2.13 -23.19 -27.29
C CYS A 229 2.31 -21.88 -26.49
N GLN A 230 2.60 -22.03 -25.19
CA GLN A 230 2.80 -20.89 -24.30
C GLN A 230 4.27 -20.46 -24.33
N THR A 231 4.46 -19.15 -24.18
CA THR A 231 5.78 -18.55 -23.97
C THR A 231 5.80 -17.84 -22.63
N PHE A 232 6.94 -17.28 -22.22
CA PHE A 232 7.03 -16.48 -21.00
C PHE A 232 6.49 -15.05 -21.22
N VAL A 233 5.24 -14.95 -21.69
CA VAL A 233 4.50 -13.71 -21.95
C VAL A 233 3.12 -13.82 -21.29
N THR A 234 2.66 -12.73 -20.68
CA THR A 234 1.27 -12.60 -20.21
C THR A 234 0.56 -11.50 -21.00
N THR A 235 -0.73 -11.70 -21.27
CA THR A 235 -1.57 -10.71 -21.95
C THR A 235 -2.60 -10.18 -20.96
N GLU A 236 -2.65 -8.86 -20.78
CA GLU A 236 -3.70 -8.18 -20.03
C GLU A 236 -4.64 -7.45 -20.99
N ASP A 237 -5.94 -7.46 -20.69
CA ASP A 237 -6.95 -6.68 -21.42
C ASP A 237 -7.24 -5.41 -20.63
N ILE A 238 -6.80 -4.26 -21.17
CA ILE A 238 -6.97 -2.95 -20.56
C ILE A 238 -7.96 -2.18 -21.44
N PHE A 239 -9.23 -2.15 -21.02
CA PHE A 239 -10.32 -1.47 -21.73
C PHE A 239 -10.50 -1.89 -23.21
N GLY A 240 -10.24 -3.16 -23.53
CA GLY A 240 -10.33 -3.72 -24.88
C GLY A 240 -9.01 -3.75 -25.64
N ASP A 241 -7.98 -3.07 -25.13
CA ASP A 241 -6.63 -3.13 -25.68
C ASP A 241 -5.83 -4.25 -25.01
N LYS A 242 -5.40 -5.23 -25.80
CA LYS A 242 -4.57 -6.34 -25.33
C LYS A 242 -3.11 -5.90 -25.26
N GLN A 243 -2.54 -5.95 -24.07
CA GLN A 243 -1.14 -5.62 -23.83
C GLN A 243 -0.37 -6.86 -23.42
N ASP A 244 0.61 -7.22 -24.24
CA ASP A 244 1.54 -8.32 -23.95
C ASP A 244 2.72 -7.80 -23.13
N THR A 245 3.06 -8.53 -22.06
CA THR A 245 4.19 -8.24 -21.18
C THR A 245 5.06 -9.49 -21.05
N GLU A 246 6.35 -9.37 -21.37
CA GLU A 246 7.31 -10.45 -21.17
C GLU A 246 7.59 -10.66 -19.67
N LEU A 247 7.47 -11.91 -19.20
CA LEU A 247 7.69 -12.29 -17.80
C LEU A 247 9.18 -12.44 -17.46
N VAL A 248 10.00 -12.68 -18.48
CA VAL A 248 11.48 -12.72 -18.40
C VAL A 248 12.04 -11.99 -19.62
N PRO A 249 13.28 -11.46 -19.57
CA PRO A 249 13.90 -10.83 -20.74
C PRO A 249 13.93 -11.77 -21.95
N GLY A 250 13.31 -11.37 -23.06
CA GLY A 250 13.20 -12.21 -24.28
C GLY A 250 12.18 -13.35 -24.15
N GLY A 251 11.25 -13.23 -23.20
CA GLY A 251 10.29 -14.29 -22.85
C GLY A 251 9.39 -14.74 -23.99
N SER A 252 9.16 -13.88 -24.98
CA SER A 252 8.43 -14.22 -26.22
C SER A 252 9.10 -15.31 -27.07
N SER A 253 10.40 -15.53 -26.88
CA SER A 253 11.20 -16.55 -27.60
C SER A 253 11.52 -17.77 -26.74
N VAL A 254 10.97 -17.84 -25.52
CA VAL A 254 11.20 -18.94 -24.59
C VAL A 254 9.92 -19.77 -24.52
N ASP A 255 9.95 -20.97 -25.09
CA ASP A 255 8.86 -21.94 -24.98
C ASP A 255 8.77 -22.50 -23.55
N VAL A 256 7.54 -22.71 -23.07
CA VAL A 256 7.21 -23.26 -21.75
C VAL A 256 7.18 -24.79 -21.77
#